data_AF-A0A9W5Z2P2-F1
#
_entry.id   AF-A0A9W5Z2P2-F1
#
_cell.length_a   1.000
_cell.length_b   1.000
_cell.length_c   1.000
_cell.angle_alpha   90.00
_cell.angle_beta   90.00
_cell.angle_gamma   90.00
#
_symmetry.space_group_name_H-M   'P 1'
#
loop_
_entity.id
_entity.type
_entity.pdbx_description
1 polymer ?
#
loop_
_entity_poly.entity_id
_entity_poly.type
_entity_poly.pdbx_seq_one_letter_code
_entity_poly.pdbx_strand_id
1 'polypeptide(L)'
;MQLGMGPKLEWEIVTQPYVVDMLVSFAYDRAAQGQLTDLPCGLGMKVPWGTSVASISPSITARFDAKMTLSLRAPHNLKVGEWISIKLANACDHPSISPSLCCTVLNVHDQSLIEISQPISVGSQADQPVSLPDGLDVQIVPFRVDFDSLKGDQKQNAVMLLLDTLPDVFSMKDFIESSTPEHKPLASWHDKICPSALYVLRWILASNRSCIVYDENPEHQVTGMNNYMQFRLAQGSPDKEAR
;
A
#
# COMPACT_ATOMS: atom_id res chain seq x y z
N MET A 1 10.95 -0.63 23.14
CA MET A 1 12.15 0.03 22.58
C MET A 1 11.67 1.01 21.51
N GLN A 2 11.68 2.31 21.79
CA GLN A 2 11.32 3.35 20.82
C GLN A 2 12.55 3.60 19.94
N LEU A 3 12.56 3.04 18.73
CA LEU A 3 13.52 3.41 17.69
C LEU A 3 13.33 4.89 17.36
N GLY A 4 14.43 5.64 17.29
CA GLY A 4 14.49 7.08 17.10
C GLY A 4 13.51 7.56 16.03
N MET A 5 12.51 8.31 16.47
CA MET A 5 11.56 8.99 15.60
C MET A 5 12.31 10.10 14.88
N GLY A 6 12.53 9.91 13.57
CA GLY A 6 12.42 11.02 12.63
C GLY A 6 11.04 11.68 12.76
N PRO A 7 10.73 12.73 11.98
CA PRO A 7 9.40 13.33 11.99
C PRO A 7 8.34 12.23 11.91
N LYS A 8 7.29 12.33 12.74
CA LYS A 8 6.21 11.33 12.71
C LYS A 8 5.69 11.29 11.27
N LEU A 9 5.59 10.10 10.67
CA LEU A 9 5.04 9.88 9.32
C LEU A 9 3.82 10.77 9.05
N GLU A 10 2.92 10.83 10.02
CA GLU A 10 1.71 11.65 9.98
C GLU A 10 2.00 13.15 9.83
N TRP A 11 3.03 13.67 10.50
CA TRP A 11 3.46 15.06 10.39
C TRP A 11 3.99 15.37 8.98
N GLU A 12 4.76 14.46 8.36
CA GLU A 12 5.30 14.69 7.01
C GLU A 12 4.18 14.72 5.96
N ILE A 13 3.19 13.84 6.09
CA ILE A 13 2.00 13.82 5.23
C ILE A 13 1.20 15.10 5.36
N VAL A 14 0.99 15.58 6.59
CA VAL A 14 0.21 16.80 6.85
C VAL A 14 0.92 18.04 6.32
N THR A 15 2.23 18.16 6.57
CA THR A 15 3.00 19.38 6.27
C THR A 15 3.50 19.45 4.84
N GLN A 16 3.81 18.32 4.21
CA GLN A 16 4.39 18.28 2.87
C GLN A 16 3.74 17.19 1.98
N PRO A 17 2.41 17.20 1.78
CA PRO A 17 1.71 16.15 1.05
C PRO A 17 2.23 15.97 -0.39
N TYR A 18 2.58 17.06 -1.08
CA TYR A 18 3.14 16.99 -2.43
C TYR A 18 4.53 16.34 -2.47
N VAL A 19 5.36 16.55 -1.45
CA VAL A 19 6.67 15.90 -1.37
C VAL A 19 6.48 14.41 -1.12
N VAL A 20 5.60 14.04 -0.19
CA VAL A 20 5.25 12.63 0.07
C VAL A 20 4.75 11.94 -1.19
N ASP A 21 3.81 12.56 -1.92
CA ASP A 21 3.24 12.03 -3.15
C ASP A 21 4.32 11.80 -4.23
N MET A 22 5.21 12.77 -4.41
CA MET A 22 6.35 12.64 -5.32
C MET A 22 7.29 11.50 -4.92
N LEU A 23 7.59 11.33 -3.63
CA LEU A 23 8.47 10.26 -3.15
C LEU A 23 7.86 8.87 -3.32
N VAL A 24 6.57 8.73 -3.04
CA VAL A 24 5.83 7.50 -3.30
C VAL A 24 5.83 7.18 -4.80
N SER A 25 5.58 8.19 -5.64
CA SER A 25 5.60 8.06 -7.10
C SER A 25 6.97 7.63 -7.62
N PHE A 26 8.06 8.22 -7.12
CA PHE A 26 9.41 7.79 -7.49
C PHE A 26 9.72 6.38 -7.01
N ALA A 27 9.35 6.01 -5.78
CA ALA A 27 9.55 4.65 -5.31
C ALA A 27 8.78 3.63 -6.16
N TYR A 28 7.54 3.96 -6.56
CA TYR A 28 6.71 3.14 -7.43
C TYR A 28 7.34 2.96 -8.80
N ASP A 29 7.71 4.05 -9.49
CA ASP A 29 8.31 4.00 -10.82
C ASP A 29 9.63 3.22 -10.83
N ARG A 30 10.47 3.44 -9.81
CA ARG A 30 11.72 2.68 -9.64
C ARG A 30 11.45 1.19 -9.41
N ALA A 31 10.42 0.84 -8.64
CA ALA A 31 10.04 -0.56 -8.43
C ALA A 31 9.52 -1.20 -9.72
N ALA A 32 8.67 -0.48 -10.47
CA ALA A 32 8.12 -0.92 -11.76
C ALA A 32 9.20 -1.20 -12.80
N GLN A 33 10.28 -0.43 -12.79
CA GLN A 33 11.44 -0.64 -13.68
C GLN A 33 12.42 -1.69 -13.15
N GLY A 34 12.19 -2.26 -11.97
CA GLY A 34 13.13 -3.19 -11.31
C GLY A 34 14.41 -2.52 -10.82
N GLN A 35 14.40 -1.19 -10.64
CA GLN A 35 15.56 -0.37 -10.31
C GLN A 35 15.52 0.25 -8.90
N LEU A 36 14.52 -0.08 -8.08
CA LEU A 36 14.49 0.34 -6.68
C LEU A 36 15.57 -0.43 -5.91
N THR A 37 16.59 0.28 -5.44
CA THR A 37 17.64 -0.32 -4.62
C THR A 37 17.23 -0.33 -3.15
N ASP A 38 17.97 -1.08 -2.32
CA ASP A 38 17.86 -1.01 -0.85
C ASP A 38 16.45 -1.31 -0.28
N LEU A 39 15.75 -2.25 -0.91
CA LEU A 39 14.40 -2.70 -0.57
C LEU A 39 14.15 -2.84 0.96
N PRO A 40 12.93 -2.56 1.44
CA PRO A 40 12.54 -2.53 2.87
C PRO A 40 12.59 -3.92 3.54
N CYS A 41 13.78 -4.47 3.75
CA CYS A 41 14.00 -5.77 4.37
C CYS A 41 14.11 -5.67 5.89
N GLY A 42 13.84 -6.78 6.61
CA GLY A 42 14.00 -6.86 8.06
C GLY A 42 12.88 -6.18 8.86
N LEU A 43 11.78 -5.83 8.20
CA LEU A 43 10.61 -5.16 8.81
C LEU A 43 9.47 -6.13 9.15
N GLY A 44 9.64 -7.43 8.88
CA GLY A 44 8.62 -8.46 9.17
C GLY A 44 7.32 -8.30 8.37
N MET A 45 7.37 -7.58 7.24
CA MET A 45 6.22 -7.34 6.38
C MET A 45 5.69 -8.64 5.79
N LYS A 46 4.37 -8.75 5.70
CA LYS A 46 3.68 -9.89 5.10
C LYS A 46 2.94 -9.49 3.83
N VAL A 47 3.00 -10.36 2.82
CA VAL A 47 2.47 -10.09 1.47
C VAL A 47 1.71 -11.31 0.92
N PRO A 48 0.74 -11.10 0.00
CA PRO A 48 -0.09 -12.17 -0.55
C PRO A 48 0.59 -12.80 -1.77
N TRP A 49 1.72 -13.47 -1.58
CA TRP A 49 2.44 -14.11 -2.68
C TRP A 49 2.05 -15.59 -2.83
N GLY A 50 1.70 -15.99 -4.05
CA GLY A 50 1.58 -17.40 -4.41
C GLY A 50 2.97 -17.98 -4.61
N THR A 51 3.39 -18.92 -3.77
CA THR A 51 4.67 -19.62 -3.91
C THR A 51 4.65 -20.48 -5.18
N SER A 52 5.19 -19.93 -6.28
CA SER A 52 5.28 -20.59 -7.60
C SER A 52 6.17 -21.85 -7.61
N VAL A 53 6.88 -22.17 -6.51
CA VAL A 53 7.75 -23.35 -6.44
C VAL A 53 7.30 -24.25 -5.29
N ALA A 54 6.53 -25.28 -5.63
CA ALA A 54 6.36 -26.54 -4.89
C ALA A 54 5.89 -26.49 -3.41
N SER A 55 5.41 -25.36 -2.91
CA SER A 55 4.86 -25.26 -1.54
C SER A 55 3.52 -24.55 -1.58
N ILE A 56 2.46 -25.30 -1.30
CA ILE A 56 1.06 -24.90 -1.29
C ILE A 56 0.87 -23.85 -0.18
N SER A 57 0.81 -22.57 -0.54
CA SER A 57 -0.07 -21.67 0.23
C SER A 57 -1.48 -22.01 -0.28
N PRO A 58 -2.39 -22.54 0.54
CA PRO A 58 -3.70 -22.95 0.06
C PRO A 58 -4.45 -21.68 -0.35
N SER A 59 -4.52 -21.43 -1.67
CA SER A 59 -5.48 -20.48 -2.21
C SER A 59 -6.86 -20.97 -1.80
N ILE A 60 -7.58 -20.19 -1.00
CA ILE A 60 -8.89 -20.60 -0.52
C ILE A 60 -9.89 -20.24 -1.61
N THR A 61 -10.59 -21.24 -2.15
CA THR A 61 -11.66 -20.99 -3.11
C THR A 61 -12.91 -20.51 -2.38
N ALA A 62 -13.41 -19.35 -2.80
CA ALA A 62 -14.64 -18.79 -2.29
C ALA A 62 -15.51 -18.28 -3.43
N ARG A 63 -16.78 -18.02 -3.15
CA ARG A 63 -17.68 -17.34 -4.06
C ARG A 63 -17.96 -15.94 -3.54
N PHE A 64 -17.65 -14.94 -4.37
CA PHE A 64 -17.84 -13.52 -4.06
C PHE A 64 -19.29 -13.11 -4.29
N ASP A 65 -19.87 -12.39 -3.34
CA ASP A 65 -21.21 -11.81 -3.38
C ASP A 65 -21.12 -10.28 -3.46
N ALA A 66 -22.00 -9.65 -4.24
CA ALA A 66 -22.14 -8.19 -4.36
C ALA A 66 -22.30 -7.46 -3.01
N LYS A 67 -22.67 -8.16 -1.93
CA LYS A 67 -22.73 -7.64 -0.56
C LYS A 67 -21.39 -7.57 0.17
N MET A 68 -20.26 -7.71 -0.54
CA MET A 68 -18.92 -7.76 0.06
C MET A 68 -18.78 -8.91 1.04
N THR A 69 -19.29 -10.08 0.64
CA THR A 69 -19.14 -11.31 1.39
C THR A 69 -18.50 -12.40 0.53
N LEU A 70 -17.77 -13.29 1.19
CA LEU A 70 -17.12 -14.44 0.58
C LEU A 70 -17.71 -15.69 1.21
N SER A 71 -18.32 -16.53 0.39
CA SER A 71 -18.83 -17.83 0.81
C SER A 71 -17.82 -18.94 0.48
N LEU A 72 -17.31 -19.59 1.52
CA LEU A 72 -16.24 -20.58 1.41
C LEU A 72 -16.84 -21.98 1.37
N ARG A 73 -16.30 -22.83 0.49
CA ARG A 73 -16.75 -24.23 0.34
C ARG A 73 -15.94 -25.22 1.17
N ALA A 74 -14.82 -24.76 1.73
CA ALA A 74 -13.87 -25.57 2.48
C ALA A 74 -13.51 -24.88 3.81
N PRO A 75 -13.12 -25.65 4.84
CA PRO A 75 -12.66 -25.07 6.10
C PRO A 75 -11.46 -24.16 5.88
N HIS A 76 -11.42 -23.05 6.62
CA HIS A 76 -10.37 -22.04 6.53
C HIS A 76 -9.89 -21.60 7.91
N ASN A 77 -8.74 -20.92 7.92
CA ASN A 77 -8.13 -20.36 9.13
C ASN A 77 -7.94 -18.84 9.02
N LEU A 78 -8.78 -18.17 8.23
CA LEU A 78 -8.78 -16.71 8.13
C LEU A 78 -9.29 -16.09 9.43
N LYS A 79 -8.67 -14.98 9.83
CA LYS A 79 -8.99 -14.29 11.09
C LYS A 79 -9.53 -12.89 10.83
N VAL A 80 -10.36 -12.39 11.75
CA VAL A 80 -10.76 -10.97 11.76
C VAL A 80 -9.52 -10.07 11.84
N GLY A 81 -9.48 -9.04 11.01
CA GLY A 81 -8.34 -8.13 10.85
C GLY A 81 -7.26 -8.62 9.89
N GLU A 82 -7.39 -9.83 9.33
CA GLU A 82 -6.42 -10.36 8.38
C GLU A 82 -6.60 -9.76 6.99
N TRP A 83 -5.49 -9.35 6.37
CA TRP A 83 -5.48 -8.84 5.00
C TRP A 83 -5.40 -9.99 3.99
N ILE A 84 -6.20 -9.87 2.93
CA ILE A 84 -6.30 -10.87 1.86
C ILE A 84 -6.26 -10.21 0.48
N SER A 85 -5.75 -10.96 -0.50
CA SER A 85 -5.86 -10.65 -1.93
C SER A 85 -6.83 -11.63 -2.57
N ILE A 86 -7.75 -11.12 -3.39
CA ILE A 86 -8.77 -11.87 -4.10
C ILE A 86 -8.43 -11.81 -5.59
N LYS A 87 -8.31 -12.98 -6.20
CA LYS A 87 -8.04 -13.16 -7.64
C LYS A 87 -9.15 -13.99 -8.25
N LEU A 88 -9.42 -13.79 -9.54
CA LEU A 88 -10.32 -14.69 -10.28
C LEU A 88 -9.72 -16.10 -10.30
N ALA A 89 -10.55 -17.13 -10.07
CA ALA A 89 -10.06 -18.51 -9.99
C ALA A 89 -9.42 -19.05 -11.28
N ASN A 90 -9.70 -18.41 -12.42
CA ASN A 90 -9.15 -18.75 -13.73
C ASN A 90 -8.00 -17.81 -14.17
N ALA A 91 -7.59 -16.85 -13.33
CA ALA A 91 -6.44 -16.01 -13.65
C ALA A 91 -5.18 -16.88 -13.61
N CYS A 92 -4.44 -16.94 -14.72
CA CYS A 92 -3.23 -17.76 -14.83
C CYS A 92 -2.24 -17.44 -13.69
N ASP A 93 -1.64 -18.48 -13.11
CA ASP A 93 -0.58 -18.43 -12.08
C ASP A 93 0.76 -17.85 -12.59
N HIS A 94 0.72 -17.03 -13.64
CA HIS A 94 1.93 -16.38 -14.13
C HIS A 94 2.39 -15.35 -13.08
N PRO A 95 3.69 -15.23 -12.81
CA PRO A 95 4.25 -14.28 -11.84
C PRO A 95 4.09 -12.80 -12.23
N SER A 96 3.39 -12.50 -13.32
CA SER A 96 2.96 -11.16 -13.70
C SER A 96 1.83 -10.69 -12.78
N ILE A 97 1.82 -9.39 -12.48
CA ILE A 97 0.84 -8.71 -11.64
C ILE A 97 -0.56 -8.87 -12.27
N SER A 98 -1.25 -9.97 -11.95
CA SER A 98 -2.64 -10.14 -12.33
C SER A 98 -3.46 -9.15 -11.50
N PRO A 99 -4.38 -8.38 -12.11
CA PRO A 99 -5.25 -7.48 -11.39
C PRO A 99 -5.95 -8.25 -10.26
N SER A 100 -5.87 -7.70 -9.05
CA SER A 100 -6.41 -8.34 -7.85
C SER A 100 -7.09 -7.32 -6.96
N LEU A 101 -7.95 -7.81 -6.08
CA LEU A 101 -8.62 -7.00 -5.08
C LEU A 101 -8.00 -7.26 -3.71
N CYS A 102 -7.59 -6.22 -3.00
CA CYS A 102 -7.08 -6.32 -1.64
C CYS A 102 -8.10 -5.78 -0.64
N CYS A 103 -8.29 -6.49 0.47
CA CYS A 103 -9.22 -6.08 1.52
C CYS A 103 -8.88 -6.73 2.87
N THR A 104 -9.56 -6.26 3.91
CA THR A 104 -9.43 -6.78 5.28
C THR A 104 -10.65 -7.63 5.61
N VAL A 105 -10.44 -8.75 6.30
CA VAL A 105 -11.50 -9.57 6.87
C VAL A 105 -12.12 -8.83 8.06
N LEU A 106 -13.40 -8.44 7.93
CA LEU A 106 -14.14 -7.73 8.98
C LEU A 106 -14.81 -8.70 9.95
N ASN A 107 -15.37 -9.80 9.45
CA ASN A 107 -16.05 -10.80 10.26
C ASN A 107 -15.95 -12.20 9.65
N VAL A 108 -16.05 -13.23 10.49
CA VAL A 108 -16.08 -14.64 10.10
C VAL A 108 -17.28 -15.30 10.78
N HIS A 109 -18.30 -15.60 9.98
CA HIS A 109 -19.52 -16.28 10.42
C HIS A 109 -19.43 -17.77 10.10
N ASP A 110 -19.62 -18.60 11.13
CA ASP A 110 -19.76 -20.07 11.02
C ASP A 110 -18.69 -20.75 10.14
N GLN A 111 -17.49 -20.16 10.04
CA GLN A 111 -16.36 -20.63 9.22
C GLN A 111 -16.68 -20.87 7.74
N SER A 112 -17.73 -20.24 7.22
CA SER A 112 -18.21 -20.44 5.84
C SER A 112 -18.60 -19.14 5.16
N LEU A 113 -18.88 -18.08 5.91
CA LEU A 113 -19.21 -16.76 5.37
C LEU A 113 -18.28 -15.72 5.99
N ILE A 114 -17.58 -14.98 5.13
CA ILE A 114 -16.65 -13.93 5.55
C ILE A 114 -17.17 -12.58 5.06
N GLU A 115 -17.22 -11.60 5.94
CA GLU A 115 -17.44 -10.19 5.58
C GLU A 115 -16.10 -9.50 5.36
N ILE A 116 -16.00 -8.71 4.30
CA ILE A 116 -14.77 -8.01 3.93
C ILE A 116 -14.98 -6.51 3.81
N SER A 117 -13.88 -5.75 3.98
CA SER A 117 -13.90 -4.31 3.73
C SER A 117 -14.07 -4.00 2.24
N GLN A 118 -14.34 -2.73 1.94
CA GLN A 118 -14.41 -2.23 0.57
C GLN A 118 -13.12 -2.58 -0.18
N PRO A 119 -13.17 -3.40 -1.24
CA PRO A 119 -11.98 -3.88 -1.92
C PRO A 119 -11.22 -2.77 -2.66
N ILE A 120 -9.90 -2.85 -2.61
CA ILE A 120 -8.98 -1.96 -3.28
C ILE A 120 -8.46 -2.67 -4.53
N SER A 121 -8.62 -2.06 -5.70
CA SER A 121 -8.10 -2.60 -6.96
C SER A 121 -6.59 -2.39 -7.02
N VAL A 122 -5.84 -3.45 -7.28
CA VAL A 122 -4.38 -3.46 -7.31
C VAL A 122 -3.89 -4.08 -8.62
N GLY A 123 -2.83 -3.53 -9.20
CA GLY A 123 -2.19 -4.09 -10.38
C GLY A 123 -2.93 -3.87 -11.71
N SER A 124 -3.93 -2.98 -11.76
CA SER A 124 -4.57 -2.59 -13.02
C SER A 124 -3.78 -1.46 -13.67
N GLN A 125 -3.15 -1.74 -14.82
CA GLN A 125 -2.53 -0.71 -15.68
C GLN A 125 -3.59 0.17 -16.39
N ALA A 126 -4.86 -0.24 -16.38
CA ALA A 126 -5.96 0.52 -16.94
C ALA A 126 -6.75 1.20 -15.82
N ASP A 127 -7.12 2.45 -16.05
CA ASP A 127 -7.90 3.36 -15.20
C ASP A 127 -9.33 2.85 -14.86
N GLN A 128 -9.61 1.57 -15.12
CA GLN A 128 -10.85 0.91 -14.73
C GLN A 128 -10.64 0.07 -13.48
N PRO A 129 -11.36 0.34 -12.38
CA PRO A 129 -11.32 -0.49 -11.20
C PRO A 129 -11.78 -1.91 -11.54
N VAL A 130 -11.08 -2.89 -10.98
CA VAL A 130 -11.38 -4.31 -11.15
C VAL A 130 -12.67 -4.59 -10.37
N SER A 131 -13.81 -4.62 -11.06
CA SER A 131 -15.06 -5.05 -10.43
C SER A 131 -15.24 -6.55 -10.65
N LEU A 132 -15.49 -7.28 -9.56
CA LEU A 132 -15.85 -8.70 -9.63
C LEU A 132 -17.37 -8.83 -9.80
N PRO A 133 -17.85 -9.48 -10.88
CA PRO A 133 -19.25 -9.85 -10.99
C PRO A 133 -19.75 -10.68 -9.81
N ASP A 134 -21.01 -10.48 -9.45
CA ASP A 134 -21.68 -11.22 -8.40
C ASP A 134 -21.70 -12.72 -8.69
N GLY A 135 -21.45 -13.53 -7.66
CA GLY A 135 -21.53 -14.98 -7.71
C GLY A 135 -20.37 -15.68 -8.43
N LEU A 136 -19.23 -15.02 -8.64
CA LEU A 136 -18.04 -15.65 -9.22
C LEU A 136 -17.20 -16.43 -8.21
N ASP A 137 -16.58 -17.50 -8.69
CA ASP A 137 -15.57 -18.25 -7.94
C ASP A 137 -14.21 -17.51 -8.01
N VAL A 138 -13.65 -17.27 -6.83
CA VAL A 138 -12.42 -16.51 -6.61
C VAL A 138 -11.44 -17.32 -5.77
N GLN A 139 -10.16 -17.01 -5.92
CA GLN A 139 -9.09 -17.48 -5.06
C GLN A 139 -8.70 -16.38 -4.08
N ILE A 140 -8.61 -16.76 -2.81
CA ILE A 140 -8.17 -15.88 -1.73
C ILE A 140 -6.74 -16.26 -1.34
N VAL A 141 -5.86 -15.26 -1.28
CA VAL A 141 -4.48 -15.38 -0.83
C VAL A 141 -4.24 -14.45 0.36
N PRO A 142 -4.04 -14.97 1.58
CA PRO A 142 -3.80 -14.14 2.75
C PRO A 142 -2.37 -13.56 2.76
N PHE A 143 -2.22 -12.39 3.40
CA PHE A 143 -0.93 -11.71 3.55
C PHE A 143 -0.11 -12.43 4.64
N ARG A 144 0.49 -13.57 4.29
CA ARG A 144 1.23 -14.43 5.23
C ARG A 144 2.67 -14.69 4.83
N VAL A 145 3.00 -14.53 3.55
CA VAL A 145 4.37 -14.76 3.06
C VAL A 145 5.27 -13.65 3.57
N ASP A 146 6.42 -14.03 4.11
CA ASP A 146 7.42 -13.06 4.56
C ASP A 146 8.05 -12.36 3.36
N PHE A 147 8.01 -11.04 3.35
CA PHE A 147 8.64 -10.23 2.31
C PHE A 147 10.13 -10.57 2.17
N ASP A 148 10.82 -10.85 3.28
CA ASP A 148 12.26 -11.14 3.26
C ASP A 148 12.60 -12.45 2.54
N SER A 149 11.64 -13.38 2.43
CA SER A 149 11.79 -14.66 1.73
C SER A 149 11.69 -14.56 0.21
N LEU A 150 11.26 -13.42 -0.33
CA LEU A 150 11.08 -13.21 -1.76
C LEU A 150 12.40 -12.93 -2.48
N LYS A 151 12.47 -13.24 -3.78
CA LYS A 151 13.58 -12.84 -4.66
C LYS A 151 13.48 -11.35 -5.03
N GLY A 152 14.58 -10.75 -5.51
CA GLY A 152 14.64 -9.32 -5.87
C GLY A 152 13.45 -8.83 -6.70
N ASP A 153 13.20 -9.44 -7.86
CA ASP A 153 12.09 -9.06 -8.75
C ASP A 153 10.71 -9.22 -8.07
N GLN A 154 10.56 -10.25 -7.23
CA GLN A 154 9.32 -10.48 -6.47
C GLN A 154 9.14 -9.43 -5.38
N LYS A 155 10.23 -8.98 -4.74
CA LYS A 155 10.20 -7.89 -3.76
C LYS A 155 9.77 -6.57 -4.41
N GLN A 156 10.24 -6.29 -5.63
CA GLN A 156 9.80 -5.11 -6.39
C GLN A 156 8.30 -5.12 -6.62
N ASN A 157 7.78 -6.23 -7.16
CA ASN A 157 6.36 -6.39 -7.40
C ASN A 157 5.54 -6.35 -6.10
N ALA A 158 6.07 -6.88 -5.00
CA ALA A 158 5.43 -6.80 -3.71
C ALA A 158 5.40 -5.36 -3.16
N VAL A 159 6.44 -4.55 -3.37
CA VAL A 159 6.42 -3.12 -3.05
C VAL A 159 5.36 -2.40 -3.87
N MET A 160 5.31 -2.61 -5.18
CA MET A 160 4.27 -2.02 -6.04
C MET A 160 2.86 -2.40 -5.57
N LEU A 161 2.63 -3.68 -5.30
CA LEU A 161 1.36 -4.18 -4.78
C LEU A 161 0.96 -3.46 -3.49
N LEU A 162 1.90 -3.30 -2.55
CA LEU A 162 1.63 -2.62 -1.28
C LEU A 162 1.35 -1.13 -1.49
N LEU A 163 2.04 -0.46 -2.42
CA LEU A 163 1.80 0.94 -2.74
C LEU A 163 0.45 1.14 -3.43
N ASP A 164 0.04 0.24 -4.33
CA ASP A 164 -1.29 0.25 -4.95
C ASP A 164 -2.43 0.09 -3.92
N THR A 165 -2.16 -0.48 -2.73
CA THR A 165 -3.16 -0.57 -1.66
C THR A 165 -3.33 0.70 -0.85
N LEU A 166 -2.41 1.67 -0.97
CA LEU A 166 -2.49 2.89 -0.18
C LEU A 166 -3.58 3.82 -0.73
N PRO A 167 -4.34 4.50 0.14
CA PRO A 167 -5.14 5.64 -0.29
C PRO A 167 -4.22 6.78 -0.76
N ASP A 168 -4.77 7.71 -1.54
CA ASP A 168 -4.03 8.88 -1.98
C ASP A 168 -3.55 9.74 -0.79
N VAL A 169 -2.49 10.51 -1.01
CA VAL A 169 -1.82 11.26 0.06
C VAL A 169 -2.74 12.30 0.69
N PHE A 170 -3.65 12.89 -0.07
CA PHE A 170 -4.60 13.87 0.45
C PHE A 170 -5.70 13.21 1.29
N SER A 171 -6.21 12.05 0.89
CA SER A 171 -7.09 11.23 1.73
C SER A 171 -6.42 10.82 3.05
N MET A 172 -5.12 10.49 3.02
CA MET A 172 -4.34 10.24 4.24
C MET A 172 -4.24 11.47 5.13
N LYS A 173 -3.94 12.63 4.54
CA LYS A 173 -3.90 13.92 5.25
C LYS A 173 -5.25 14.22 5.91
N ASP A 174 -6.34 14.15 5.17
CA ASP A 174 -7.69 14.42 5.66
C ASP A 174 -8.05 13.48 6.83
N PHE A 175 -7.69 12.20 6.72
CA PHE A 175 -7.88 11.24 7.80
C PHE A 175 -7.08 11.60 9.06
N ILE A 176 -5.81 12.00 8.91
CA ILE A 176 -4.93 12.40 10.03
C ILE A 176 -5.49 13.65 10.73
N GLU A 177 -5.99 14.62 9.96
CA GLU A 177 -6.53 15.89 10.45
C GLU A 177 -7.96 15.76 11.01
N SER A 178 -8.68 14.68 10.70
CA SER A 178 -10.06 14.45 11.16
C SER A 178 -10.25 14.37 12.68
N SER A 179 -9.17 14.16 13.44
CA SER A 179 -9.18 14.11 14.91
C SER A 179 -8.31 15.24 15.46
N THR A 180 -8.87 16.43 15.65
CA THR A 180 -8.20 17.53 16.36
C THR A 180 -8.59 17.52 17.84
N PRO A 181 -7.68 17.73 18.81
CA PRO A 181 -6.33 18.33 18.65
C PRO A 181 -5.16 17.35 18.46
N GLU A 182 -5.36 16.03 18.59
CA GLU A 182 -4.29 15.03 18.42
C GLU A 182 -4.43 14.28 17.09
N HIS A 183 -3.47 14.50 16.17
CA HIS A 183 -3.43 13.82 14.86
C HIS A 183 -3.69 12.30 14.97
N LYS A 184 -4.64 11.82 14.17
CA LYS A 184 -5.02 10.40 14.16
C LYS A 184 -3.90 9.55 13.52
N PRO A 185 -3.40 8.50 14.19
CA PRO A 185 -2.35 7.66 13.62
C PRO A 185 -2.89 6.86 12.44
N LEU A 186 -2.14 6.80 11.33
CA LEU A 186 -2.54 6.00 10.15
C LEU A 186 -2.67 4.52 10.46
N ALA A 187 -1.95 4.02 11.47
CA ALA A 187 -2.07 2.66 11.96
C ALA A 187 -3.47 2.30 12.49
N SER A 188 -4.29 3.29 12.83
CA SER A 188 -5.70 3.08 13.21
C SER A 188 -6.63 2.90 12.01
N TRP A 189 -6.16 3.16 10.78
CA TRP A 189 -6.95 3.04 9.55
C TRP A 189 -6.90 1.62 8.95
N HIS A 190 -7.15 0.62 9.79
CA HIS A 190 -6.87 -0.80 9.50
C HIS A 190 -7.70 -1.43 8.37
N ASP A 191 -8.82 -0.81 7.98
CA ASP A 191 -9.70 -1.24 6.89
C ASP A 191 -9.30 -0.67 5.53
N LYS A 192 -8.42 0.36 5.51
CA LYS A 192 -7.92 1.01 4.29
C LYS A 192 -6.42 0.88 4.09
N ILE A 193 -5.64 0.77 5.17
CA ILE A 193 -4.17 0.66 5.09
C ILE A 193 -3.72 -0.61 5.78
N CYS A 194 -3.05 -1.48 5.02
CA CYS A 194 -2.45 -2.68 5.60
C CYS A 194 -1.14 -2.34 6.33
N PRO A 195 -0.79 -3.06 7.42
CA PRO A 195 0.44 -2.79 8.17
C PRO A 195 1.70 -2.82 7.30
N SER A 196 1.79 -3.77 6.36
CA SER A 196 2.91 -3.88 5.42
C SER A 196 3.04 -2.65 4.52
N ALA A 197 1.94 -2.12 3.99
CA ALA A 197 1.96 -0.91 3.16
C ALA A 197 2.34 0.33 3.98
N LEU A 198 1.87 0.42 5.22
CA LEU A 198 2.30 1.49 6.14
C LEU A 198 3.80 1.45 6.43
N TYR A 199 4.40 0.26 6.54
CA TYR A 199 5.85 0.11 6.67
C TYR A 199 6.59 0.54 5.42
N VAL A 200 6.12 0.17 4.22
CA VAL A 200 6.72 0.64 2.96
C VAL A 200 6.67 2.16 2.87
N LEU A 201 5.51 2.78 3.17
CA LEU A 201 5.36 4.23 3.17
C LEU A 201 6.34 4.90 4.14
N ARG A 202 6.43 4.38 5.38
CA ARG A 202 7.40 4.86 6.38
C ARG A 202 8.84 4.71 5.89
N TRP A 203 9.16 3.60 5.24
CA TRP A 203 10.50 3.36 4.69
C TRP A 203 10.84 4.35 3.58
N ILE A 204 9.91 4.62 2.65
CA ILE A 204 10.09 5.61 1.57
C ILE A 204 10.46 6.96 2.16
N LEU A 205 9.66 7.45 3.12
CA LEU A 205 9.91 8.78 3.69
C LEU A 205 11.18 8.82 4.53
N ALA A 206 11.42 7.80 5.36
CA ALA A 206 12.65 7.71 6.15
C ALA A 206 13.92 7.56 5.31
N SER A 207 13.80 7.06 4.08
CA SER A 207 14.93 6.96 3.14
C SER A 207 15.27 8.30 2.48
N ASN A 208 14.34 9.27 2.48
CA ASN A 208 14.60 10.59 1.94
C ASN A 208 15.45 11.43 2.89
N ARG A 209 16.67 11.77 2.45
CA ARG A 209 17.59 12.68 3.17
C ARG A 209 17.89 13.97 2.42
N SER A 210 17.18 14.21 1.33
CA SER A 210 17.46 15.30 0.38
C SER A 210 16.81 16.64 0.76
N CYS A 211 16.09 16.72 1.88
CA CYS A 211 15.40 17.93 2.34
C CYS A 211 14.62 18.62 1.21
N ILE A 212 13.79 17.85 0.51
CA ILE A 212 13.00 18.33 -0.61
C ILE A 212 11.83 19.16 -0.08
N VAL A 213 11.55 20.29 -0.72
CA VAL A 213 10.41 21.16 -0.38
C VAL A 213 9.66 21.48 -1.67
N TYR A 214 8.33 21.39 -1.62
CA TYR A 214 7.45 21.89 -2.68
C TYR A 214 7.44 23.41 -2.66
N ASP A 215 7.67 24.06 -3.80
CA ASP A 215 7.79 25.51 -3.88
C ASP A 215 6.55 26.16 -4.51
N GLU A 216 5.76 26.82 -3.67
CA GLU A 216 4.61 27.62 -4.07
C GLU A 216 4.97 29.10 -4.29
N ASN A 217 6.18 29.55 -3.89
CA ASN A 217 6.58 30.94 -4.04
C ASN A 217 6.97 31.22 -5.50
N PRO A 218 6.24 32.09 -6.22
CA PRO A 218 6.56 32.41 -7.61
C PRO A 218 7.96 32.98 -7.82
N GLU A 219 8.57 33.58 -6.78
CA GLU A 219 9.93 34.13 -6.84
C GLU A 219 11.02 33.06 -6.94
N HIS A 220 10.75 31.86 -6.41
CA HIS A 220 11.69 30.75 -6.45
C HIS A 220 11.42 29.79 -7.62
N GLN A 221 10.26 29.93 -8.26
CA GLN A 221 9.87 29.10 -9.39
C GLN A 221 10.63 29.48 -10.65
N VAL A 222 11.04 28.46 -11.40
CA VAL A 222 11.67 28.61 -12.72
C VAL A 222 10.65 29.19 -13.70
N THR A 223 10.99 30.34 -14.28
CA THR A 223 10.14 31.04 -15.23
C THR A 223 9.87 30.19 -16.48
N GLY A 224 8.61 30.14 -16.92
CA GLY A 224 8.19 29.40 -18.12
C GLY A 224 7.83 27.93 -17.84
N MET A 225 7.94 27.46 -16.60
CA MET A 225 7.58 26.10 -16.17
C MET A 225 6.28 26.05 -15.36
N ASN A 226 5.37 27.01 -15.58
CA ASN A 226 4.16 27.20 -14.76
C ASN A 226 3.17 26.01 -14.81
N ASN A 227 3.29 25.13 -15.81
CA ASN A 227 2.45 23.93 -15.96
C ASN A 227 3.02 22.71 -15.21
N TYR A 228 4.15 22.85 -14.51
CA TYR A 228 4.79 21.78 -13.76
C TYR A 228 4.81 22.10 -12.27
N MET A 229 4.65 21.07 -11.44
CA MET A 229 4.96 21.19 -10.01
C MET A 229 6.47 21.37 -9.84
N GLN A 230 6.86 22.32 -9.00
CA GLN A 230 8.26 22.67 -8.78
C GLN A 230 8.68 22.34 -7.36
N PHE A 231 9.81 21.66 -7.24
CA PHE A 231 10.40 21.27 -5.97
C PHE A 231 11.83 21.77 -5.92
N ARG A 232 12.28 22.15 -4.73
CA ARG A 232 13.66 22.56 -4.47
C ARG A 232 14.29 21.69 -3.39
N LEU A 233 15.62 21.65 -3.40
CA LEU A 233 16.40 21.15 -2.29
C LEU A 233 16.62 22.31 -1.32
N ALA A 234 16.21 22.15 -0.06
CA ALA A 234 16.56 23.09 0.99
C ALA A 234 18.09 23.11 1.15
N GLN A 235 18.68 24.30 1.13
CA GLN A 235 20.14 24.47 1.23
C GLN A 235 20.45 25.24 2.53
N GLY A 236 20.42 24.53 3.64
CA GLY A 236 20.68 25.08 4.97
C GLY A 236 20.40 24.08 6.09
N SER A 237 20.75 24.43 7.32
CA SER A 237 20.29 23.70 8.51
C SER A 237 18.75 23.79 8.58
N PRO A 238 18.00 22.67 8.72
CA PRO A 238 16.53 22.62 8.66
C PRO A 238 15.83 23.71 9.49
N ASP A 239 16.40 24.03 10.66
CA ASP A 239 15.88 25.02 11.60
C ASP A 239 15.88 26.48 11.08
N LYS A 240 16.66 26.78 10.02
CA LYS A 240 16.79 28.14 9.47
C LYS A 240 15.83 28.43 8.31
N GLU A 241 15.29 27.40 7.65
CA GLU A 241 14.35 27.56 6.53
C GLU A 241 12.88 27.35 6.93
N ALA A 242 12.60 26.85 8.14
CA ALA A 242 11.24 26.67 8.66
C ALA A 242 10.64 27.95 9.29
N ARG A 243 11.19 29.13 8.99
CA ARG A 243 10.73 30.45 9.51
C ARG A 243 10.08 31.30 8.43
#